data_AF-A0AAV7ZTQ7-F1
#
_entry.id   AF-A0AAV7ZTQ7-F1
#
_cell.length_a   1.000
_cell.length_b   1.000
_cell.length_c   1.000
_cell.angle_alpha   90.00
_cell.angle_beta   90.00
_cell.angle_gamma   90.00
#
_symmetry.space_group_name_H-M   'P 1'
#
loop_
_entity.id
_entity.type
_entity.pdbx_description
1 polymer ?
#
loop_
_entity_poly.entity_id
_entity_poly.type
_entity_poly.pdbx_seq_one_letter_code
_entity_poly.pdbx_strand_id
1 'polypeptide(L)'
;MSDYEPVNIEPKPKIDPNRPKPRLTSYLFFNKAINTRIRKKYPDMKFSEISREISKRWKRLSERERQKYIRLSEKDAIRYEREMKKYLKNNPDAPLKRPRRTSTGKPKRNNRKNRRKRSEKGKSRTKKRRDPKKPKARKTAYNVFNADVWLDMKKKYPEYTFGEISKEVGKLWQTLSEKEKEKYVKKSKQDKIRYEKEMKEYRENHEETNSDVEYLDKPKRYKRKKSRKHSSKHRRDSRRRSKSHRRRKGRRSSRNSYSTSSYSSTYSSDFTSSSYTSSRSSFSDSQSFSSGSYSSD
;
A
#
# COMPACT_ATOMS: atom_id res chain seq x y z
N MET A 1 25.98 -5.74 33.25
CA MET A 1 24.89 -6.34 32.45
C MET A 1 23.98 -5.22 32.01
N SER A 2 23.92 -4.88 30.72
CA SER A 2 22.97 -3.87 30.21
C SER A 2 21.62 -4.55 30.05
N ASP A 3 20.64 -4.20 30.88
CA ASP A 3 19.28 -4.73 30.85
C ASP A 3 18.60 -4.36 29.53
N TYR A 4 18.66 -5.31 28.58
CA TYR A 4 17.97 -5.21 27.32
C TYR A 4 16.53 -5.66 27.54
N GLU A 5 15.66 -4.73 27.94
CA GLU A 5 14.23 -5.01 28.01
C GLU A 5 13.72 -5.42 26.61
N PRO A 6 13.18 -6.64 26.45
CA PRO A 6 12.68 -7.09 25.16
C PRO A 6 11.51 -6.23 24.74
N VAL A 7 11.64 -5.57 23.59
CA VAL A 7 10.55 -4.80 22.97
C VAL A 7 9.35 -5.72 22.80
N ASN A 8 8.29 -5.50 23.58
CA ASN A 8 7.05 -6.24 23.51
C ASN A 8 6.36 -5.94 22.17
N ILE A 9 6.59 -6.82 21.18
CA ILE A 9 5.95 -6.72 19.87
C ILE A 9 4.58 -7.38 20.02
N GLU A 10 3.55 -6.58 20.26
CA GLU A 10 2.18 -7.09 20.34
C GLU A 10 1.85 -7.99 19.12
N PRO A 11 1.29 -9.18 19.37
CA PRO A 11 0.93 -10.09 18.30
C PRO A 11 -0.09 -9.43 17.38
N LYS A 12 0.09 -9.64 16.07
CA LYS A 12 -0.77 -9.08 15.02
C LYS A 12 -2.24 -9.39 15.37
N PRO A 13 -3.15 -8.40 15.43
CA PRO A 13 -4.57 -8.68 15.64
C PRO A 13 -5.04 -9.60 14.51
N LYS A 14 -5.46 -10.82 14.83
CA LYS A 14 -5.93 -11.77 13.83
C LYS A 14 -7.21 -11.20 13.22
N ILE A 15 -7.32 -11.26 11.88
CA ILE A 15 -8.61 -10.95 11.27
C ILE A 15 -9.53 -12.08 11.71
N ASP A 16 -10.66 -11.72 12.30
CA ASP A 16 -11.70 -12.68 12.67
C ASP A 16 -11.93 -13.66 11.50
N PRO A 17 -11.66 -14.96 11.69
CA PRO A 17 -11.86 -15.98 10.67
C PRO A 17 -13.29 -16.01 10.13
N ASN A 18 -14.27 -15.63 10.95
CA ASN A 18 -15.69 -15.62 10.61
C ASN A 18 -16.12 -14.37 9.84
N ARG A 19 -15.22 -13.39 9.64
CA ARG A 19 -15.54 -12.21 8.83
C ARG A 19 -15.75 -12.60 7.37
N PRO A 20 -16.91 -12.27 6.76
CA PRO A 20 -17.17 -12.56 5.35
C PRO A 20 -16.10 -12.02 4.41
N LYS A 21 -15.70 -12.84 3.44
CA LYS A 21 -14.73 -12.45 2.40
C LYS A 21 -15.36 -11.38 1.48
N PRO A 22 -14.60 -10.36 1.06
CA PRO A 22 -15.12 -9.26 0.26
C PRO A 22 -15.74 -9.75 -1.05
N ARG A 23 -16.77 -9.04 -1.52
CA ARG A 23 -17.37 -9.29 -2.84
C ARG A 23 -16.33 -9.23 -3.97
N LEU A 24 -16.44 -10.15 -4.92
CA LEU A 24 -15.65 -10.23 -6.13
C LEU A 24 -16.29 -9.40 -7.24
N THR A 25 -15.46 -8.66 -7.96
CA THR A 25 -15.90 -7.91 -9.15
C THR A 25 -16.00 -8.81 -10.36
N SER A 26 -16.69 -8.36 -11.41
CA SER A 26 -16.81 -9.07 -12.70
C SER A 26 -15.45 -9.50 -13.25
N TYR A 27 -14.47 -8.60 -13.22
CA TYR A 27 -13.09 -8.90 -13.61
C TYR A 27 -12.44 -10.00 -12.75
N LEU A 28 -12.69 -10.05 -11.44
CA LEU A 28 -12.09 -11.07 -10.57
C LEU A 28 -12.70 -12.45 -10.82
N PHE A 29 -13.98 -12.54 -11.14
CA PHE A 29 -14.61 -13.79 -11.59
C PHE A 29 -14.02 -14.26 -12.93
N PHE A 30 -13.84 -13.34 -13.88
CA PHE A 30 -13.16 -13.63 -15.14
C PHE A 30 -11.72 -14.10 -14.91
N ASN A 31 -10.97 -13.37 -14.08
CA ASN A 31 -9.60 -13.72 -13.72
C ASN A 31 -9.55 -15.13 -13.12
N LYS A 32 -10.42 -15.45 -12.15
CA LYS A 32 -10.49 -16.80 -11.56
C LYS A 32 -10.72 -17.88 -12.62
N ALA A 33 -11.70 -17.70 -13.50
CA ALA A 33 -12.04 -18.68 -14.54
C ALA A 33 -10.88 -18.88 -15.54
N ILE A 34 -10.29 -17.79 -16.04
CA ILE A 34 -9.22 -17.87 -17.05
C ILE A 34 -7.89 -18.29 -16.43
N ASN A 35 -7.55 -17.80 -15.23
CA ASN A 35 -6.33 -18.19 -14.52
C ASN A 35 -6.32 -19.70 -14.24
N THR A 36 -7.44 -20.28 -13.80
CA THR A 36 -7.55 -21.74 -13.63
C THR A 36 -7.30 -22.49 -14.93
N ARG A 37 -7.86 -22.02 -16.06
CA ARG A 37 -7.64 -22.64 -17.38
C ARG A 37 -6.19 -22.52 -17.85
N ILE A 38 -5.57 -21.35 -17.70
CA ILE A 38 -4.19 -21.11 -18.12
C ILE A 38 -3.23 -21.93 -17.26
N ARG A 39 -3.40 -21.97 -15.94
CA ARG A 39 -2.57 -22.78 -15.05
C ARG A 39 -2.70 -24.28 -15.30
N LYS A 40 -3.90 -24.75 -15.66
CA LYS A 40 -4.11 -26.15 -16.03
C LYS A 40 -3.39 -26.52 -17.34
N LYS A 41 -3.38 -25.62 -18.32
CA LYS A 41 -2.72 -25.85 -19.62
C LYS A 41 -1.22 -25.60 -19.60
N TYR A 42 -0.77 -24.65 -18.78
CA TYR A 42 0.62 -24.21 -18.69
C TYR A 42 1.02 -24.09 -17.21
N PRO A 43 1.30 -25.24 -16.54
CA PRO A 43 1.62 -25.25 -15.12
C PRO A 43 2.91 -24.51 -14.78
N ASP A 44 3.90 -24.54 -15.69
CA ASP A 44 5.23 -23.92 -15.49
C ASP A 44 5.27 -22.43 -15.86
N MET A 45 4.18 -21.89 -16.42
CA MET A 45 4.12 -20.49 -16.83
C MET A 45 4.19 -19.55 -15.62
N LYS A 46 4.99 -18.49 -15.73
CA LYS A 46 5.16 -17.54 -14.62
C LYS A 46 3.87 -16.78 -14.37
N PHE A 47 3.55 -16.52 -13.10
CA PHE A 47 2.37 -15.74 -12.70
C PHE A 47 2.27 -14.38 -13.41
N SER A 48 3.41 -13.71 -13.65
CA SER A 48 3.46 -12.44 -14.37
C SER A 48 2.97 -12.53 -15.82
N GLU A 49 3.27 -13.63 -16.50
CA GLU A 49 2.83 -13.87 -17.89
C GLU A 49 1.34 -14.18 -17.93
N ILE A 50 0.89 -15.07 -17.04
CA ILE A 50 -0.54 -15.39 -16.86
C ILE A 50 -1.36 -14.12 -16.59
N SER A 51 -0.89 -13.25 -15.68
CA SER A 51 -1.58 -12.02 -15.33
C SER A 51 -1.68 -11.03 -16.51
N ARG A 52 -0.61 -10.90 -17.31
CA ARG A 52 -0.62 -10.09 -18.54
C ARG A 52 -1.62 -10.64 -19.55
N GLU A 53 -1.64 -11.95 -19.74
CA GLU A 53 -2.52 -12.61 -20.70
C GLU A 53 -4.00 -12.46 -20.32
N ILE A 54 -4.35 -12.65 -19.04
CA ILE A 54 -5.71 -12.40 -18.54
C ILE A 54 -6.11 -10.93 -18.79
N SER A 55 -5.21 -9.99 -18.52
CA SER A 55 -5.51 -8.56 -18.72
C SER A 55 -5.74 -8.23 -20.20
N LYS A 56 -4.96 -8.82 -21.11
CA LYS A 56 -5.16 -8.68 -22.56
C LYS A 56 -6.51 -9.26 -23.00
N ARG A 57 -6.88 -10.44 -22.50
CA ARG A 57 -8.16 -11.10 -22.83
C ARG A 57 -9.37 -10.32 -22.31
N TRP A 58 -9.31 -9.76 -21.10
CA TRP A 58 -10.39 -8.94 -20.57
C TRP A 58 -10.68 -7.70 -21.43
N LYS A 59 -9.62 -7.04 -21.91
CA LYS A 59 -9.75 -5.87 -22.79
C LYS A 59 -10.40 -6.21 -24.12
N ARG A 60 -10.10 -7.38 -24.68
CA ARG A 60 -10.66 -7.88 -25.94
C ARG A 60 -12.07 -8.49 -25.81
N LEU A 61 -12.51 -8.77 -24.58
CA LEU A 61 -13.82 -9.38 -24.33
C LEU A 61 -14.96 -8.48 -24.82
N SER A 62 -15.92 -9.04 -25.53
CA SER A 62 -17.14 -8.33 -25.96
C SER A 62 -18.05 -8.05 -24.76
N GLU A 63 -18.97 -7.08 -24.91
CA GLU A 63 -19.90 -6.74 -23.83
C GLU A 63 -20.84 -7.90 -23.47
N ARG A 64 -21.27 -8.68 -24.48
CA ARG A 64 -22.10 -9.87 -24.29
C ARG A 64 -21.41 -10.92 -23.41
N GLU A 65 -20.12 -11.15 -23.62
CA GLU A 65 -19.33 -12.06 -22.80
C GLU A 65 -19.04 -11.48 -21.41
N ARG A 66 -18.85 -10.14 -21.30
CA ARG A 66 -18.68 -9.45 -20.02
C ARG A 66 -19.94 -9.56 -19.17
N GLN A 67 -21.12 -9.54 -19.79
CA GLN A 67 -22.41 -9.62 -19.11
C GLN A 67 -22.52 -10.84 -18.20
N LYS A 68 -21.98 -12.00 -18.62
CA LYS A 68 -21.93 -13.20 -17.78
C LYS A 68 -21.22 -12.94 -16.44
N TYR A 69 -20.09 -12.24 -16.48
CA TYR A 69 -19.30 -11.93 -15.30
C TYR A 69 -19.88 -10.79 -14.47
N ILE A 70 -20.58 -9.84 -15.11
CA ILE A 70 -21.33 -8.78 -14.45
C ILE A 70 -22.43 -9.42 -13.57
N ARG A 71 -23.28 -10.29 -14.16
CA ARG A 71 -24.32 -11.03 -13.43
C ARG A 71 -23.76 -11.86 -12.27
N LEU A 72 -22.62 -12.52 -12.46
CA LEU A 72 -21.95 -13.26 -11.38
C LEU A 72 -21.51 -12.33 -10.23
N SER A 73 -20.98 -11.15 -10.56
CA SER A 73 -20.56 -10.18 -9.55
C SER A 73 -21.73 -9.51 -8.81
N GLU A 74 -22.87 -9.33 -9.46
CA GLU A 74 -24.11 -8.86 -8.83
C GLU A 74 -24.65 -9.89 -7.83
N LYS A 75 -24.71 -11.16 -8.23
CA LYS A 75 -25.07 -12.26 -7.31
C LYS A 75 -24.12 -12.33 -6.11
N ASP A 76 -22.83 -12.15 -6.33
CA ASP A 76 -21.84 -12.14 -5.25
C ASP A 76 -21.93 -10.90 -4.35
N ALA A 77 -22.36 -9.76 -4.90
CA ALA A 77 -22.64 -8.57 -4.11
C ALA A 77 -23.79 -8.81 -3.14
N ILE A 78 -24.87 -9.44 -3.60
CA ILE A 78 -26.03 -9.80 -2.77
C ILE A 78 -25.62 -10.82 -1.69
N ARG A 79 -24.85 -11.86 -2.05
CA ARG A 79 -24.29 -12.83 -1.10
C ARG A 79 -23.50 -12.11 0.00
N TYR A 80 -22.54 -11.28 -0.39
CA TYR A 80 -21.67 -10.57 0.54
C TYR A 80 -22.44 -9.63 1.46
N GLU A 81 -23.44 -8.93 0.94
CA GLU A 81 -24.30 -8.05 1.74
C GLU A 81 -25.09 -8.83 2.79
N ARG A 82 -25.70 -9.96 2.40
CA ARG A 82 -26.42 -10.85 3.33
C ARG A 82 -25.50 -11.41 4.42
N GLU A 83 -24.34 -11.94 4.03
CA GLU A 83 -23.34 -12.48 4.96
C GLU A 83 -22.81 -11.40 5.91
N MET A 84 -22.50 -10.20 5.39
CA MET A 84 -22.03 -9.08 6.19
C MET A 84 -23.10 -8.57 7.15
N LYS A 85 -24.36 -8.52 6.75
CA LYS A 85 -25.47 -8.14 7.62
C LYS A 85 -25.60 -9.13 8.79
N LYS A 86 -25.52 -10.44 8.51
CA LYS A 86 -25.50 -11.49 9.55
C LYS A 86 -24.28 -11.36 10.47
N TYR A 87 -23.10 -11.10 9.90
CA TYR A 87 -21.87 -10.94 10.66
C TYR A 87 -21.91 -9.73 11.60
N LEU A 88 -22.37 -8.57 11.11
CA LEU A 88 -22.49 -7.34 11.91
C LEU A 88 -23.57 -7.46 12.98
N LYS A 89 -24.66 -8.20 12.72
CA LYS A 89 -25.66 -8.52 13.74
C LYS A 89 -25.04 -9.30 14.91
N ASN A 90 -24.14 -10.24 14.62
CA ASN A 90 -23.45 -11.04 15.63
C ASN A 90 -22.20 -10.35 16.20
N ASN A 91 -21.72 -9.28 15.57
CA ASN A 91 -20.50 -8.56 15.94
C ASN A 91 -20.69 -7.05 15.73
N PRO A 92 -21.45 -6.37 16.62
CA PRO A 92 -21.82 -4.96 16.44
C PRO A 92 -20.62 -4.00 16.45
N ASP A 93 -19.56 -4.32 17.20
CA ASP A 93 -18.34 -3.50 17.30
C ASP A 93 -17.33 -3.76 16.17
N ALA A 94 -17.65 -4.66 15.22
CA ALA A 94 -16.71 -5.03 14.17
C ALA A 94 -16.49 -3.87 13.17
N PRO A 95 -15.22 -3.55 12.82
CA PRO A 95 -14.94 -2.45 11.91
C PRO A 95 -15.41 -2.73 10.48
N LEU A 96 -16.34 -1.90 9.99
CA LEU A 96 -16.95 -1.97 8.65
C LEU A 96 -15.91 -2.04 7.51
N LYS A 97 -14.79 -1.33 7.64
CA LYS A 97 -13.68 -1.37 6.67
C LYS A 97 -12.61 -2.33 7.16
N ARG A 98 -12.19 -3.27 6.30
CA ARG A 98 -11.01 -4.10 6.58
C ARG A 98 -9.80 -3.18 6.78
N PRO A 99 -9.04 -3.30 7.88
CA PRO A 99 -7.83 -2.51 8.06
C PRO A 99 -6.87 -2.82 6.91
N ARG A 100 -6.39 -1.77 6.22
CA ARG A 100 -5.38 -1.93 5.17
C ARG A 100 -4.07 -2.31 5.85
N ARG A 101 -3.57 -3.52 5.63
CA ARG A 101 -2.29 -4.00 6.18
C ARG A 101 -1.21 -4.06 5.10
N THR A 102 0.04 -3.92 5.52
CA THR A 102 1.20 -4.32 4.71
C THR A 102 1.41 -5.83 4.79
N SER A 103 2.24 -6.41 3.92
CA SER A 103 2.63 -7.84 4.01
C SER A 103 3.21 -8.22 5.38
N THR A 104 3.76 -7.23 6.10
CA THR A 104 4.28 -7.36 7.47
C THR A 104 3.21 -7.23 8.57
N GLY A 105 1.92 -7.10 8.22
CA GLY A 105 0.82 -7.02 9.19
C GLY A 105 0.68 -5.67 9.91
N LYS A 106 1.53 -4.68 9.63
CA LYS A 106 1.43 -3.33 10.20
C LYS A 106 0.28 -2.56 9.53
N PRO A 107 -0.46 -1.71 10.26
CA PRO A 107 -1.45 -0.83 9.66
C PRO A 107 -0.77 0.03 8.59
N LYS A 108 -1.33 0.03 7.38
CA LYS A 108 -0.82 0.81 6.26
C LYS A 108 -1.07 2.28 6.57
N ARG A 109 -0.08 2.91 7.22
CA ARG A 109 -0.04 4.35 7.47
C ARG A 109 -0.45 5.08 6.19
N ASN A 110 -1.39 6.03 6.27
CA ASN A 110 -1.96 6.78 5.14
C ASN A 110 -0.93 7.74 4.49
N ASN A 111 0.33 7.31 4.34
CA ASN A 111 1.36 8.03 3.61
C ASN A 111 1.19 7.90 2.09
N ARG A 112 -0.01 7.55 1.59
CA ARG A 112 -0.30 7.39 0.16
C ARG A 112 -0.07 8.70 -0.59
N LYS A 113 -0.34 9.87 0.00
CA LYS A 113 -0.01 11.18 -0.58
C LYS A 113 1.51 11.41 -0.68
N ASN A 114 2.29 11.09 0.35
CA ASN A 114 3.76 11.17 0.28
C ASN A 114 4.38 10.09 -0.63
N ARG A 115 3.79 8.90 -0.71
CA ARG A 115 4.23 7.82 -1.60
C ARG A 115 3.86 8.13 -3.06
N ARG A 116 2.71 8.78 -3.30
CA ARG A 116 2.30 9.31 -4.61
C ARG A 116 3.17 10.47 -5.04
N LYS A 117 3.42 11.47 -4.17
CA LYS A 117 4.41 12.52 -4.42
C LYS A 117 5.81 11.95 -4.70
N ARG A 118 6.25 10.92 -3.98
CA ARG A 118 7.52 10.21 -4.23
C ARG A 118 7.50 9.38 -5.51
N SER A 119 6.34 8.92 -5.99
CA SER A 119 6.20 8.20 -7.26
C SER A 119 5.97 9.12 -8.45
N GLU A 120 5.34 10.27 -8.30
CA GLU A 120 5.25 11.29 -9.35
C GLU A 120 6.62 11.93 -9.59
N LYS A 121 7.38 12.21 -8.52
CA LYS A 121 8.80 12.60 -8.59
C LYS A 121 9.80 11.43 -8.69
N GLY A 122 9.33 10.19 -8.82
CA GLY A 122 10.19 8.99 -8.71
C GLY A 122 9.73 7.78 -9.50
N LYS A 123 8.90 7.98 -10.54
CA LYS A 123 8.59 6.97 -11.57
C LYS A 123 9.80 6.62 -12.44
N SER A 124 10.90 7.39 -12.33
CA SER A 124 12.25 7.02 -12.78
C SER A 124 13.21 6.84 -11.59
N ARG A 125 12.82 5.98 -10.65
CA ARG A 125 13.82 5.20 -9.92
C ARG A 125 13.46 3.72 -10.07
N THR A 126 13.51 3.22 -11.31
CA THR A 126 14.31 1.99 -11.50
C THR A 126 15.52 2.15 -10.58
N LYS A 127 15.88 1.17 -9.75
CA LYS A 127 17.19 1.24 -9.06
C LYS A 127 18.15 1.64 -10.17
N LYS A 128 18.61 2.91 -10.22
CA LYS A 128 19.59 3.32 -11.22
C LYS A 128 20.64 2.26 -11.04
N ARG A 129 20.85 1.43 -12.08
CA ARG A 129 21.86 0.38 -12.01
C ARG A 129 23.08 1.16 -11.55
N ARG A 130 23.54 0.90 -10.33
CA ARG A 130 24.71 1.61 -9.82
C ARG A 130 25.77 1.30 -10.86
N ASP A 131 26.38 2.35 -11.43
CA ASP A 131 27.26 2.20 -12.58
C ASP A 131 28.24 1.06 -12.26
N PRO A 132 28.30 -0.02 -13.07
CA PRO A 132 29.12 -1.17 -12.73
C PRO A 132 30.59 -0.82 -12.53
N LYS A 133 31.04 0.23 -13.24
CA LYS A 133 32.39 0.80 -13.16
C LYS A 133 32.61 1.71 -11.94
N LYS A 134 31.55 2.07 -11.18
CA LYS A 134 31.70 2.93 -10.02
C LYS A 134 32.42 2.20 -8.88
N PRO A 135 33.53 2.75 -8.37
CA PRO A 135 34.24 2.18 -7.24
C PRO A 135 33.32 1.91 -6.06
N LYS A 136 33.49 0.75 -5.42
CA LYS A 136 32.76 0.42 -4.20
C LYS A 136 33.25 1.32 -3.08
N ALA A 137 32.33 1.82 -2.26
CA ALA A 137 32.66 2.72 -1.15
C ALA A 137 33.75 2.14 -0.24
N ARG A 138 34.61 3.03 0.28
CA ARG A 138 35.63 2.67 1.28
C ARG A 138 35.04 1.86 2.44
N LYS A 139 35.77 0.83 2.86
CA LYS A 139 35.45 -0.02 4.01
C LYS A 139 35.95 0.66 5.28
N THR A 140 35.11 0.70 6.31
CA THR A 140 35.54 1.12 7.66
C THR A 140 36.32 0.01 8.35
N ALA A 141 37.04 0.31 9.43
CA ALA A 141 37.75 -0.69 10.23
C ALA A 141 36.82 -1.85 10.66
N TYR A 142 35.60 -1.53 11.08
CA TYR A 142 34.58 -2.54 11.41
C TYR A 142 34.18 -3.38 10.20
N ASN A 143 34.03 -2.80 8.99
CA ASN A 143 33.69 -3.56 7.79
C ASN A 143 34.78 -4.56 7.40
N VAL A 144 36.05 -4.20 7.60
CA VAL A 144 37.18 -5.09 7.34
C VAL A 144 37.21 -6.21 8.39
N PHE A 145 37.08 -5.88 9.67
CA PHE A 145 36.96 -6.85 10.75
C PHE A 145 35.80 -7.83 10.54
N ASN A 146 34.62 -7.30 10.21
CA ASN A 146 33.44 -8.12 9.96
C ASN A 146 33.63 -9.03 8.75
N ALA A 147 34.45 -8.68 7.75
CA ALA A 147 34.71 -9.59 6.63
C ALA A 147 35.56 -10.78 7.05
N ASP A 148 36.61 -10.54 7.85
CA ASP A 148 37.55 -11.56 8.32
C ASP A 148 36.84 -12.50 9.33
N VAL A 149 36.24 -11.95 10.39
CA VAL A 149 35.64 -12.75 11.48
C VAL A 149 34.34 -13.42 11.07
N TRP A 150 33.56 -12.83 10.16
CA TRP A 150 32.34 -13.48 9.69
C TRP A 150 32.64 -14.78 8.94
N LEU A 151 33.73 -14.86 8.18
CA LEU A 151 34.15 -16.09 7.51
C LEU A 151 34.53 -17.17 8.53
N ASP A 152 35.28 -16.79 9.56
CA ASP A 152 35.68 -17.72 10.62
C ASP A 152 34.49 -18.20 11.45
N MET A 153 33.57 -17.30 11.80
CA MET A 153 32.34 -17.65 12.52
C MET A 153 31.41 -18.52 11.70
N LYS A 154 31.32 -18.30 10.39
CA LYS A 154 30.53 -19.17 9.49
C LYS A 154 31.15 -20.56 9.33
N LYS A 155 32.48 -20.68 9.36
CA LYS A 155 33.16 -21.98 9.35
C LYS A 155 32.96 -22.75 10.66
N LYS A 156 33.04 -22.06 11.79
CA LYS A 156 32.86 -22.67 13.13
C LYS A 156 31.40 -23.02 13.43
N TYR A 157 30.47 -22.18 12.97
CA TYR A 157 29.03 -22.33 13.20
C TYR A 157 28.28 -22.30 11.86
N PRO A 158 28.37 -23.35 11.03
CA PRO A 158 27.67 -23.39 9.75
C PRO A 158 26.14 -23.41 9.91
N GLU A 159 25.64 -23.87 11.06
CA GLU A 159 24.22 -23.89 11.42
C GLU A 159 23.66 -22.50 11.79
N TYR A 160 24.52 -21.55 12.16
CA TYR A 160 24.05 -20.23 12.58
C TYR A 160 23.54 -19.43 11.39
N THR A 161 22.43 -18.74 11.60
CA THR A 161 21.91 -17.82 10.59
C THR A 161 22.82 -16.60 10.45
N PHE A 162 22.79 -15.96 9.28
CA PHE A 162 23.53 -14.71 9.03
C PHE A 162 23.33 -13.67 10.15
N GLY A 163 22.11 -13.59 10.68
CA GLY A 163 21.74 -12.64 11.73
C GLY A 163 22.39 -12.95 13.08
N GLU A 164 22.50 -14.23 13.45
CA GLU A 164 23.15 -14.66 14.69
C GLU A 164 24.65 -14.43 14.62
N ILE A 165 25.30 -14.84 13.52
CA ILE A 165 26.72 -14.59 13.29
C ILE A 165 27.01 -13.09 13.37
N SER A 166 26.20 -12.26 12.70
CA SER A 166 26.40 -10.80 12.71
C SER A 166 26.25 -10.19 14.11
N LYS A 167 25.41 -10.74 14.99
CA LYS A 167 25.30 -10.28 16.39
C LYS A 167 26.56 -10.60 17.17
N GLU A 168 27.08 -11.81 17.04
CA GLU A 168 28.29 -12.24 17.74
C GLU A 168 29.52 -11.46 17.25
N VAL A 169 29.67 -11.23 15.95
CA VAL A 169 30.73 -10.36 15.40
C VAL A 169 30.63 -8.93 15.96
N GLY A 170 29.41 -8.40 16.11
CA GLY A 170 29.19 -7.09 16.73
C GLY A 170 29.67 -7.02 18.18
N LYS A 171 29.40 -8.05 18.99
CA LYS A 171 29.88 -8.15 20.38
C LYS A 171 31.40 -8.27 20.45
N LEU A 172 32.00 -9.09 19.57
CA LEU A 172 33.44 -9.25 19.48
C LEU A 172 34.13 -7.92 19.16
N TRP A 173 33.60 -7.12 18.24
CA TRP A 173 34.17 -5.80 17.93
C TRP A 173 34.20 -4.85 19.13
N GLN A 174 33.18 -4.90 20.00
CA GLN A 174 33.14 -4.05 21.19
C GLN A 174 34.17 -4.48 22.24
N THR A 175 34.39 -5.79 22.38
CA THR A 175 35.30 -6.38 23.36
C THR A 175 36.77 -6.39 22.93
N LEU A 176 37.05 -6.27 21.62
CA LEU A 176 38.41 -6.21 21.09
C LEU A 176 39.23 -5.05 21.70
N SER A 177 40.50 -5.36 21.96
CA SER A 177 41.49 -4.38 22.45
C SER A 177 41.85 -3.35 21.39
N GLU A 178 42.35 -2.18 21.81
CA GLU A 178 42.76 -1.10 20.89
C GLU A 178 43.88 -1.57 19.93
N LYS A 179 44.80 -2.41 20.42
CA LYS A 179 45.90 -3.00 19.63
C LYS A 179 45.37 -3.88 18.48
N GLU A 180 44.35 -4.68 18.74
CA GLU A 180 43.74 -5.52 17.70
C GLU A 180 42.91 -4.69 16.72
N LYS A 181 42.20 -3.67 17.23
CA LYS A 181 41.49 -2.69 16.40
C LYS A 181 42.45 -1.92 15.49
N GLU A 182 43.66 -1.61 15.96
CA GLU A 182 44.68 -0.88 15.20
C GLU A 182 45.04 -1.61 13.89
N LYS A 183 45.12 -2.95 13.90
CA LYS A 183 45.32 -3.77 12.69
C LYS A 183 44.23 -3.49 11.65
N TYR A 184 42.96 -3.44 12.07
CA TYR A 184 41.83 -3.17 11.19
C TYR A 184 41.74 -1.69 10.78
N VAL A 185 42.16 -0.78 11.66
CA VAL A 185 42.30 0.65 11.32
C VAL A 185 43.34 0.84 10.22
N LYS A 186 44.51 0.20 10.32
CA LYS A 186 45.55 0.21 9.27
C LYS A 186 45.00 -0.32 7.94
N LYS A 187 44.33 -1.48 7.94
CA LYS A 187 43.66 -2.02 6.73
C LYS A 187 42.60 -1.06 6.16
N SER A 188 41.83 -0.39 7.01
CA SER A 188 40.82 0.59 6.55
C SER A 188 41.42 1.86 5.97
N LYS A 189 42.59 2.30 6.47
CA LYS A 189 43.35 3.41 5.89
C LYS A 189 43.88 3.05 4.50
N GLN A 190 44.40 1.84 4.32
CA GLN A 190 44.77 1.33 2.98
C GLN A 190 43.56 1.28 2.04
N ASP A 191 42.41 0.81 2.52
CA ASP A 191 41.18 0.79 1.70
C ASP A 191 40.66 2.19 1.35
N LYS A 192 40.88 3.18 2.23
CA LYS A 192 40.62 4.59 1.95
C LYS A 192 41.49 5.09 0.79
N ILE A 193 42.80 4.79 0.81
CA ILE A 193 43.74 5.16 -0.26
C ILE A 193 43.32 4.50 -1.59
N ARG A 194 43.02 3.19 -1.57
CA ARG A 194 42.48 2.45 -2.72
C ARG A 194 41.25 3.14 -3.28
N TYR A 195 40.25 3.43 -2.44
CA TYR A 195 39.01 4.07 -2.86
C TYR A 195 39.25 5.47 -3.43
N GLU A 196 40.17 6.25 -2.86
CA GLU A 196 40.51 7.58 -3.36
C GLU A 196 41.18 7.52 -4.74
N LYS A 197 42.09 6.57 -4.95
CA LYS A 197 42.72 6.30 -6.26
C LYS A 197 41.69 5.84 -7.29
N GLU A 198 40.92 4.79 -6.99
CA GLU A 198 39.86 4.27 -7.87
C GLU A 198 38.81 5.35 -8.19
N MET A 199 38.44 6.20 -7.22
CA MET A 199 37.52 7.31 -7.44
C MET A 199 38.11 8.45 -8.26
N LYS A 200 39.43 8.68 -8.18
CA LYS A 200 40.13 9.66 -9.02
C LYS A 200 40.12 9.17 -10.47
N GLU A 201 40.57 7.94 -10.71
CA GLU A 201 40.52 7.29 -12.03
C GLU A 201 39.08 7.23 -12.58
N TYR A 202 38.09 6.94 -11.73
CA TYR A 202 36.69 6.95 -12.15
C TYR A 202 36.21 8.35 -12.52
N ARG A 203 36.60 9.39 -11.77
CA ARG A 203 36.25 10.78 -12.09
C ARG A 203 36.88 11.21 -13.39
N GLU A 204 38.17 10.99 -13.58
CA GLU A 204 38.91 11.32 -14.81
C GLU A 204 38.28 10.63 -16.03
N ASN A 205 38.06 9.30 -15.96
CA ASN A 205 37.41 8.53 -17.03
C ASN A 205 35.92 8.87 -17.25
N HIS A 206 35.26 9.59 -16.31
CA HIS A 206 33.87 10.06 -16.47
C HIS A 206 33.79 11.57 -16.78
N GLU A 207 34.84 12.35 -16.56
CA GLU A 207 34.95 13.77 -16.90
C GLU A 207 35.14 13.95 -18.41
N GLU A 208 35.84 13.04 -19.10
CA GLU A 208 35.92 13.00 -20.57
C GLU A 208 34.56 12.79 -21.27
N THR A 209 33.51 12.42 -20.54
CA THR A 209 32.14 12.27 -21.08
C THR A 209 31.17 13.39 -20.64
N ASN A 210 31.65 14.41 -19.92
CA ASN A 210 30.81 15.47 -19.34
C ASN A 210 31.37 16.90 -19.57
N SER A 211 32.04 17.18 -20.69
CA SER A 211 32.33 18.57 -21.09
C SER A 211 31.09 19.38 -21.49
N ASP A 212 29.89 18.79 -21.50
CA ASP A 212 28.63 19.45 -21.93
C ASP A 212 27.53 19.57 -20.85
N VAL A 213 27.84 19.49 -19.54
CA VAL A 213 26.85 19.87 -18.52
C VAL A 213 27.48 20.54 -17.29
N GLU A 214 27.82 21.82 -17.43
CA GLU A 214 27.93 22.74 -16.30
C GLU A 214 26.56 22.85 -15.61
N TYR A 215 26.38 22.22 -14.45
CA TYR A 215 25.20 22.44 -13.60
C TYR A 215 25.62 22.76 -12.17
N LEU A 216 25.70 24.07 -11.93
CA LEU A 216 25.86 24.78 -10.66
C LEU A 216 25.44 23.97 -9.41
N ASP A 217 26.43 23.82 -8.53
CA ASP A 217 26.29 23.36 -7.14
C ASP A 217 25.34 24.30 -6.37
N LYS A 218 24.08 23.89 -6.21
CA LYS A 218 23.16 24.55 -5.28
C LYS A 218 23.40 23.99 -3.88
N PRO A 219 23.90 24.80 -2.91
CA PRO A 219 24.20 24.31 -1.58
C PRO A 219 22.94 23.72 -0.93
N LYS A 220 23.09 22.51 -0.37
CA LYS A 220 22.03 21.84 0.38
C LYS A 220 21.65 22.69 1.59
N ARG A 221 20.53 23.40 1.49
CA ARG A 221 19.88 24.11 2.61
C ARG A 221 19.56 23.11 3.74
N TYR A 222 20.46 22.97 4.70
CA TYR A 222 20.24 22.14 5.89
C TYR A 222 19.11 22.78 6.70
N LYS A 223 17.93 22.17 6.69
CA LYS A 223 16.82 22.63 7.54
C LYS A 223 17.19 22.33 9.00
N ARG A 224 17.75 23.32 9.68
CA ARG A 224 17.96 23.32 11.13
C ARG A 224 16.60 23.08 11.81
N LYS A 225 16.41 21.91 12.41
CA LYS A 225 15.24 21.63 13.25
C LYS A 225 15.33 22.55 14.47
N LYS A 226 14.53 23.63 14.50
CA LYS A 226 14.33 24.38 15.76
C LYS A 226 13.65 23.42 16.75
N SER A 227 14.37 23.04 17.80
CA SER A 227 13.79 22.44 19.00
C SER A 227 12.82 23.45 19.61
N ARG A 228 11.51 23.20 19.50
CA ARG A 228 10.52 23.87 20.35
C ARG A 228 10.65 23.24 21.73
N LYS A 229 11.51 23.80 22.59
CA LYS A 229 11.43 23.57 24.03
C LYS A 229 10.07 24.13 24.49
N HIS A 230 9.32 23.32 25.23
CA HIS A 230 8.10 23.75 25.90
C HIS A 230 8.43 24.85 26.92
N SER A 231 8.01 26.08 26.62
CA SER A 231 7.84 27.15 27.59
C SER A 231 6.60 27.94 27.14
N SER A 232 5.46 27.58 27.72
CA SER A 232 4.23 28.37 27.64
C SER A 232 3.50 28.25 28.98
N LYS A 233 4.10 28.83 30.02
CA LYS A 233 3.39 29.35 31.18
C LYS A 233 3.68 30.86 31.21
N HIS A 234 2.64 31.64 31.49
CA HIS A 234 2.58 33.11 31.51
C HIS A 234 2.63 33.84 30.15
N ARG A 235 1.43 34.11 29.61
CA ARG A 235 1.00 35.43 29.09
C ARG A 235 -0.44 35.32 28.57
N ARG A 236 -1.38 35.28 29.52
CA ARG A 236 -2.79 35.62 29.31
C ARG A 236 -3.23 36.52 30.46
N ASP A 237 -2.65 37.70 30.50
CA ASP A 237 -3.28 38.84 31.18
C ASP A 237 -2.66 40.11 30.62
N SER A 238 -3.49 41.09 30.22
CA SER A 238 -3.17 42.43 29.63
C SER A 238 -3.89 42.82 28.33
N ARG A 239 -4.98 42.16 27.92
CA ARG A 239 -5.84 42.67 26.81
C ARG A 239 -7.33 42.72 27.14
N ARG A 240 -7.67 42.96 28.40
CA ARG A 240 -9.06 43.19 28.83
C ARG A 240 -9.34 44.56 29.47
N ARG A 241 -8.42 45.52 29.34
CA ARG A 241 -8.61 46.86 29.87
C ARG A 241 -8.08 47.87 28.86
N SER A 242 -8.96 48.34 27.98
CA SER A 242 -8.95 49.69 27.37
C SER A 242 -9.93 49.73 26.21
N LYS A 243 -10.76 50.79 26.20
CA LYS A 243 -11.71 51.19 25.15
C LYS A 243 -13.13 50.64 25.25
N SER A 244 -13.67 50.73 26.45
CA SER A 244 -15.01 51.27 26.66
C SER A 244 -14.90 52.80 26.57
N HIS A 245 -15.26 53.43 25.44
CA HIS A 245 -15.75 54.82 25.32
C HIS A 245 -15.87 55.18 23.83
N ARG A 246 -17.08 55.00 23.27
CA ARG A 246 -17.73 55.95 22.36
C ARG A 246 -19.15 55.43 22.06
N ARG A 247 -20.13 56.06 22.72
CA ARG A 247 -21.57 55.90 22.47
C ARG A 247 -22.02 56.95 21.44
N ARG A 248 -22.98 56.54 20.57
CA ARG A 248 -24.03 57.34 19.88
C ARG A 248 -23.55 58.36 18.82
N LYS A 249 -24.16 58.60 17.65
CA LYS A 249 -25.52 58.44 17.07
C LYS A 249 -25.40 58.23 15.54
N GLY A 250 -26.42 57.67 14.88
CA GLY A 250 -26.62 57.80 13.43
C GLY A 250 -27.53 56.74 12.80
N ARG A 251 -28.80 57.08 12.59
CA ARG A 251 -29.81 56.31 11.84
C ARG A 251 -29.51 56.30 10.33
N ARG A 252 -29.73 55.18 9.63
CA ARG A 252 -30.78 54.97 8.58
C ARG A 252 -30.45 53.78 7.65
N SER A 253 -31.43 52.86 7.57
CA SER A 253 -31.96 52.17 6.39
C SER A 253 -31.03 51.44 5.39
N SER A 254 -31.19 50.12 5.29
CA SER A 254 -31.76 49.44 4.09
C SER A 254 -31.43 47.94 4.07
N ARG A 255 -32.50 47.11 4.00
CA ARG A 255 -32.68 45.80 3.31
C ARG A 255 -31.47 44.84 3.28
N ASN A 256 -31.60 43.54 3.61
CA ASN A 256 -32.61 42.62 3.12
C ASN A 256 -32.70 41.36 3.99
N SER A 257 -33.86 40.74 3.96
CA SER A 257 -34.43 39.69 4.79
C SER A 257 -33.84 38.28 4.60
N TYR A 258 -33.76 37.54 5.71
CA TYR A 258 -33.79 36.08 5.76
C TYR A 258 -35.14 35.65 6.36
N SER A 259 -35.77 34.62 5.80
CA SER A 259 -36.78 33.78 6.47
C SER A 259 -36.92 32.51 5.61
N THR A 260 -36.57 31.31 6.11
CA THR A 260 -37.47 30.31 6.74
C THR A 260 -38.73 30.04 5.88
N SER A 261 -39.24 28.83 5.67
CA SER A 261 -39.37 27.67 6.55
C SER A 261 -40.02 26.51 5.76
N SER A 262 -39.80 25.28 6.24
CA SER A 262 -40.74 24.15 6.34
C SER A 262 -41.57 23.66 5.13
N TYR A 263 -41.22 22.44 4.69
CA TYR A 263 -42.05 21.23 4.71
C TYR A 263 -43.58 21.40 4.83
N SER A 264 -44.32 20.97 3.80
CA SER A 264 -45.63 20.33 3.96
C SER A 264 -45.95 19.48 2.73
N SER A 265 -46.36 18.25 3.04
CA SER A 265 -46.89 17.21 2.16
C SER A 265 -48.36 17.50 1.85
N THR A 266 -48.79 17.42 0.59
CA THR A 266 -50.14 16.97 0.26
C THR A 266 -50.17 16.17 -1.04
N TYR A 267 -50.90 15.07 -0.92
CA TYR A 267 -51.35 14.15 -1.94
C TYR A 267 -52.29 14.87 -2.93
N SER A 268 -52.12 14.64 -4.23
CA SER A 268 -53.21 14.75 -5.21
C SER A 268 -52.92 13.81 -6.37
N SER A 269 -53.77 12.80 -6.43
CA SER A 269 -54.14 12.05 -7.62
C SER A 269 -54.47 13.01 -8.76
N ASP A 270 -54.01 12.71 -9.97
CA ASP A 270 -54.92 12.66 -11.10
C ASP A 270 -54.43 11.73 -12.20
N PHE A 271 -55.45 11.10 -12.75
CA PHE A 271 -55.53 9.92 -13.58
C PHE A 271 -55.66 10.39 -15.03
N THR A 272 -54.79 9.95 -15.94
CA THR A 272 -55.19 9.80 -17.35
C THR A 272 -54.55 8.56 -17.97
N SER A 273 -55.45 7.71 -18.44
CA SER A 273 -55.28 6.42 -19.07
C SER A 273 -54.46 6.49 -20.36
N SER A 274 -53.63 5.47 -20.61
CA SER A 274 -53.34 5.05 -21.98
C SER A 274 -53.36 3.52 -22.02
N SER A 275 -54.27 3.02 -22.84
CA SER A 275 -54.76 1.65 -22.91
C SER A 275 -53.74 0.71 -23.54
N TYR A 276 -53.70 -0.46 -22.92
CA TYR A 276 -52.90 -1.64 -23.25
C TYR A 276 -53.58 -2.40 -24.40
N THR A 277 -52.88 -2.65 -25.51
CA THR A 277 -53.28 -3.65 -26.50
C THR A 277 -52.57 -4.97 -26.19
N SER A 278 -53.33 -5.90 -25.60
CA SER A 278 -52.91 -7.29 -25.40
C SER A 278 -53.16 -8.09 -26.68
N SER A 279 -52.11 -8.68 -27.24
CA SER A 279 -52.20 -9.87 -28.11
C SER A 279 -51.48 -11.00 -27.40
N ARG A 280 -52.25 -11.84 -26.68
CA ARG A 280 -51.74 -13.02 -25.98
C ARG A 280 -52.29 -14.27 -26.65
N SER A 281 -51.43 -14.88 -27.43
CA SER A 281 -51.57 -16.21 -28.02
C SER A 281 -51.70 -17.27 -26.91
N SER A 282 -52.82 -17.97 -26.92
CA SER A 282 -53.10 -19.15 -26.07
C SER A 282 -52.58 -20.39 -26.77
N PHE A 283 -51.57 -21.04 -26.19
CA PHE A 283 -51.21 -22.43 -26.44
C PHE A 283 -50.81 -23.03 -25.10
N SER A 284 -51.70 -23.83 -24.52
CA SER A 284 -51.42 -24.68 -23.37
C SER A 284 -51.90 -26.07 -23.71
N ASP A 285 -50.92 -26.88 -24.08
CA ASP A 285 -51.02 -28.31 -24.38
C ASP A 285 -51.23 -29.08 -23.08
N SER A 286 -52.23 -29.98 -23.09
CA SER A 286 -52.63 -30.78 -21.93
C SER A 286 -52.25 -32.23 -22.20
N GLN A 287 -51.32 -32.76 -21.41
CA GLN A 287 -51.04 -34.19 -21.38
C GLN A 287 -52.13 -34.95 -20.61
N SER A 288 -52.66 -36.02 -21.21
CA SER A 288 -53.01 -37.25 -20.48
C SER A 288 -53.21 -38.46 -21.42
N PHE A 289 -52.33 -39.44 -21.25
CA PHE A 289 -52.49 -40.91 -21.28
C PHE A 289 -53.53 -41.58 -22.20
N SER A 290 -53.09 -42.55 -23.02
CA SER A 290 -53.46 -43.97 -22.83
C SER A 290 -52.73 -44.92 -23.82
N SER A 291 -52.25 -46.03 -23.25
CA SER A 291 -52.03 -47.41 -23.76
C SER A 291 -51.55 -47.69 -25.20
N GLY A 292 -50.48 -48.49 -25.26
CA GLY A 292 -49.99 -49.12 -26.49
C GLY A 292 -48.98 -50.21 -26.17
N SER A 293 -49.43 -51.32 -25.58
CA SER A 293 -48.66 -52.54 -25.41
C SER A 293 -49.44 -53.69 -26.02
N TYR A 294 -49.04 -54.14 -27.21
CA TYR A 294 -49.34 -55.47 -27.71
C TYR A 294 -48.12 -55.98 -28.46
N SER A 295 -47.58 -57.08 -27.96
CA SER A 295 -46.44 -57.83 -28.49
C SER A 295 -47.00 -59.13 -29.06
N SER A 296 -46.33 -59.60 -30.11
CA SER A 296 -46.56 -60.82 -30.88
C SER A 296 -46.76 -62.09 -30.05
N ASP A 297 -47.67 -62.95 -30.50
CA ASP A 297 -47.41 -64.27 -31.09
C ASP A 297 -48.58 -64.66 -32.00
#